data_AF-A0A2V7AZU9-F1
#
_entry.id   AF-A0A2V7AZU9-F1
#
_cell.length_a   1.000
_cell.length_b   1.000
_cell.length_c   1.000
_cell.angle_alpha   90.00
_cell.angle_beta   90.00
_cell.angle_gamma   90.00
#
_symmetry.space_group_name_H-M   'P 1'
#
loop_
_entity.id
_entity.type
_entity.pdbx_description
1 polymer ?
#
loop_
_entity_poly.entity_id
_entity_poly.type
_entity_poly.pdbx_seq_one_letter_code
_entity_poly.pdbx_strand_id
1 'polypeptide(L)'
;MRIRYSRWDGTQKLDALDADDLLAAMSDDLLADGDPWRALRRLFHRGAQRPDGRPMPGLGELLQRLRGQRQQRLDRYDLGSALDDIKQKLDEVIRTEREGIERRVPTEAERATKLARLDRLPPDPASLIRELQRHDFTEPEARRKFEELLKSLQQQMLKPFVQGMQQALQGLGPEDTKRMREMMRDLNRMLRQRLEGEEPDFQAFMDTWGAHFPGVESLDQLLEQMGRQMAQLQSLMASLSPEQRGQLREMMSALFLQDERLEAEMRQLAMSLGE
;
A
#
# COMPACT_ATOMS: atom_id res chain seq x y z
N MET A 1 -19.87 15.00 10.16
CA MET A 1 -19.38 13.62 10.43
C MET A 1 -20.58 12.67 10.44
N ARG A 2 -20.75 11.82 9.42
CA ARG A 2 -21.87 10.83 9.37
C ARG A 2 -21.39 9.54 10.05
N ILE A 3 -22.01 9.18 11.18
CA ILE A 3 -21.76 7.90 11.86
C ILE A 3 -22.60 6.84 11.14
N ARG A 4 -21.95 5.82 10.57
CA ARG A 4 -22.62 4.64 10.01
C ARG A 4 -22.54 3.52 11.04
N TYR A 5 -23.68 3.05 11.50
CA TYR A 5 -23.79 1.86 12.34
C TYR A 5 -23.87 0.64 11.42
N SER A 6 -23.05 -0.38 11.68
CA SER A 6 -23.15 -1.70 11.05
C SER A 6 -23.84 -2.68 11.99
N ARG A 7 -24.48 -3.72 11.43
CA ARG A 7 -25.02 -4.82 12.22
C ARG A 7 -23.87 -5.64 12.83
N TRP A 8 -24.10 -6.16 14.03
CA TRP A 8 -23.19 -7.07 14.73
C TRP A 8 -23.02 -8.36 13.92
N ASP A 9 -21.81 -8.65 13.44
CA ASP A 9 -21.52 -9.80 12.57
C ASP A 9 -20.89 -10.98 13.33
N GLY A 10 -20.76 -10.87 14.65
CA GLY A 10 -20.26 -11.94 15.52
C GLY A 10 -18.76 -12.20 15.44
N THR A 11 -18.01 -11.49 14.59
CA THR A 11 -16.54 -11.61 14.50
C THR A 11 -15.83 -10.86 15.63
N GLN A 12 -16.54 -9.99 16.35
CA GLN A 12 -16.02 -9.27 17.51
C GLN A 12 -16.10 -10.15 18.77
N LYS A 13 -15.03 -10.88 19.07
CA LYS A 13 -14.90 -11.59 20.35
C LYS A 13 -14.74 -10.58 21.49
N LEU A 14 -15.73 -10.49 22.38
CA LEU A 14 -15.61 -9.78 23.65
C LEU A 14 -15.19 -10.80 24.71
N ASP A 15 -13.91 -11.16 24.75
CA ASP A 15 -13.34 -12.19 25.64
C ASP A 15 -13.43 -11.87 27.16
N ALA A 16 -14.17 -10.84 27.57
CA ALA A 16 -14.04 -10.22 28.90
C ALA A 16 -15.30 -10.20 29.78
N LEU A 17 -16.44 -10.72 29.31
CA LEU A 17 -17.71 -10.64 30.06
C LEU A 17 -18.41 -12.00 30.08
N ASP A 18 -18.19 -12.77 31.15
CA ASP A 18 -18.96 -13.98 31.42
C ASP A 18 -20.35 -13.63 31.99
N ALA A 19 -21.37 -14.39 31.63
CA ALA A 19 -22.74 -14.16 32.09
C ALA A 19 -22.85 -14.35 33.61
N ASP A 20 -22.08 -15.29 34.17
CA ASP A 20 -22.04 -15.58 35.60
C ASP A 20 -21.40 -14.43 36.40
N ASP A 21 -20.35 -13.80 35.86
CA ASP A 21 -19.72 -12.61 36.45
C ASP A 21 -20.69 -11.42 36.50
N LEU A 22 -21.51 -11.24 35.46
CA LEU A 22 -22.51 -10.18 35.39
C LEU A 22 -23.66 -10.41 36.38
N LEU A 23 -24.12 -11.65 36.52
CA LEU A 23 -25.13 -12.02 37.49
C LEU A 23 -24.62 -11.81 38.91
N ALA A 24 -23.40 -12.27 39.22
CA ALA A 24 -22.77 -12.07 40.52
C ALA A 24 -22.63 -10.58 40.88
N ALA A 25 -22.22 -9.74 39.91
CA ALA A 25 -22.09 -8.30 40.09
C ALA A 25 -23.43 -7.56 40.26
N MET A 26 -24.55 -8.17 39.85
CA MET A 26 -25.90 -7.61 39.97
C MET A 26 -26.70 -8.20 41.14
N SER A 27 -26.23 -9.30 41.76
CA SER A 27 -26.94 -10.03 42.82
C SER A 27 -27.37 -9.16 43.99
N ASP A 28 -26.47 -8.32 44.52
CA ASP A 28 -26.76 -7.46 45.66
C ASP A 28 -27.85 -6.42 45.34
N ASP A 29 -27.82 -5.89 44.11
CA ASP A 29 -28.79 -4.91 43.61
C ASP A 29 -30.16 -5.54 43.28
N LEU A 30 -30.15 -6.79 42.79
CA LEU A 30 -31.35 -7.58 42.53
C LEU A 30 -32.07 -7.96 43.83
N LEU A 31 -31.30 -8.27 44.89
CA LEU A 31 -31.82 -8.56 46.22
C LEU A 31 -32.38 -7.30 46.92
N ALA A 32 -31.86 -6.11 46.60
CA ALA A 32 -32.26 -4.86 47.23
C ALA A 32 -33.53 -4.22 46.61
N ASP A 33 -33.57 -4.09 45.27
CA ASP A 33 -34.62 -3.32 44.57
C ASP A 33 -35.53 -4.19 43.69
N GLY A 34 -35.18 -5.46 43.42
CA GLY A 34 -35.97 -6.40 42.62
C GLY A 34 -36.12 -6.07 41.13
N ASP A 35 -35.47 -5.03 40.61
CA ASP A 35 -35.54 -4.62 39.20
C ASP A 35 -34.22 -4.88 38.46
N PRO A 36 -34.15 -5.97 37.65
CA PRO A 36 -32.98 -6.30 36.84
C PRO A 36 -32.59 -5.21 35.84
N TRP A 37 -33.55 -4.47 35.30
CA TRP A 37 -33.27 -3.43 34.31
C TRP A 37 -32.55 -2.24 34.92
N ARG A 38 -32.87 -1.91 36.17
CA ARG A 38 -32.24 -0.81 36.88
C ARG A 38 -30.81 -1.15 37.30
N ALA A 39 -30.59 -2.36 37.78
CA ALA A 39 -29.26 -2.89 38.10
C ALA A 39 -28.35 -2.91 36.86
N LEU A 40 -28.86 -3.40 35.73
CA LEU A 40 -28.16 -3.49 34.45
C LEU A 40 -27.80 -2.10 33.90
N ARG A 41 -28.72 -1.13 33.99
CA ARG A 41 -28.47 0.26 33.59
C ARG A 41 -27.39 0.92 34.45
N ARG A 42 -27.36 0.66 35.77
CA ARG A 42 -26.32 1.18 36.67
C ARG A 42 -24.96 0.57 36.34
N LEU A 43 -24.91 -0.75 36.11
CA LEU A 43 -23.70 -1.48 35.70
C LEU A 43 -23.14 -0.91 34.40
N PHE A 44 -23.97 -0.68 33.38
CA PHE A 44 -23.49 -0.07 32.13
C PHE A 44 -23.01 1.37 32.28
N HIS A 45 -23.64 2.18 33.14
CA HIS A 45 -23.24 3.58 33.30
C HIS A 45 -21.97 3.77 34.14
N ARG A 46 -21.82 3.04 35.24
CA ARG A 46 -20.71 3.23 36.20
C ARG A 46 -19.66 2.13 36.17
N GLY A 47 -19.94 1.00 35.53
CA GLY A 47 -19.14 -0.21 35.71
C GLY A 47 -19.54 -0.97 36.97
N ALA A 48 -18.89 -2.10 37.20
CA ALA A 48 -19.09 -2.95 38.38
C ALA A 48 -17.75 -3.49 38.89
N GLN A 49 -17.73 -4.07 40.08
CA GLN A 49 -16.59 -4.87 40.54
C GLN A 49 -16.86 -6.33 40.21
N ARG A 50 -15.90 -6.97 39.54
CA ARG A 50 -15.94 -8.41 39.32
C ARG A 50 -15.69 -9.15 40.65
N PRO A 51 -16.08 -10.43 40.74
CA PRO A 51 -15.80 -11.27 41.91
C PRO A 51 -14.30 -11.42 42.26
N ASP A 52 -13.42 -11.21 41.28
CA ASP A 52 -11.96 -11.23 41.44
C ASP A 52 -11.36 -9.87 41.88
N GLY A 53 -12.21 -8.89 42.23
CA GLY A 53 -11.80 -7.57 42.69
C GLY A 53 -11.34 -6.62 41.57
N ARG A 54 -11.42 -7.02 40.30
CA ARG A 54 -11.06 -6.13 39.17
C ARG A 54 -12.22 -5.18 38.82
N PRO A 55 -11.95 -3.89 38.58
CA PRO A 55 -12.98 -2.98 38.11
C PRO A 55 -13.36 -3.33 36.67
N MET A 56 -14.64 -3.55 36.44
CA MET A 56 -15.25 -3.67 35.12
C MET A 56 -15.56 -2.25 34.60
N PRO A 57 -14.96 -1.83 33.48
CA PRO A 57 -15.21 -0.50 32.92
C PRO A 57 -16.67 -0.33 32.50
N GLY A 58 -17.27 0.81 32.83
CA GLY A 58 -18.58 1.19 32.30
C GLY A 58 -18.54 1.51 30.81
N LEU A 59 -19.70 1.54 30.16
CA LEU A 59 -19.84 1.88 28.74
C LEU A 59 -19.27 3.27 28.43
N GLY A 60 -19.41 4.23 29.34
CA GLY A 60 -18.83 5.57 29.18
C GLY A 60 -17.31 5.53 29.09
N GLU A 61 -16.66 4.75 29.94
CA GLU A 61 -15.20 4.58 29.96
C GLU A 61 -14.71 3.80 28.73
N LEU A 62 -15.42 2.74 28.34
CA LEU A 62 -15.12 2.00 27.10
C LEU A 62 -15.23 2.89 25.87
N LEU A 63 -16.26 3.74 25.78
CA LEU A 63 -16.41 4.72 24.70
C LEU A 63 -15.27 5.75 24.72
N GLN A 64 -14.82 6.19 25.89
CA GLN A 64 -13.71 7.12 26.01
C GLN A 64 -12.38 6.47 25.58
N ARG A 65 -12.11 5.23 26.01
CA ARG A 65 -10.95 4.45 25.56
C ARG A 65 -10.98 4.19 24.06
N LEU A 66 -12.14 3.87 23.50
CA LEU A 66 -12.32 3.66 22.07
C LEU A 66 -12.08 4.95 21.26
N ARG A 67 -12.58 6.10 21.74
CA ARG A 67 -12.27 7.41 21.14
C ARG A 67 -10.77 7.71 21.20
N GLY A 68 -10.11 7.43 22.33
CA GLY A 68 -8.67 7.60 22.48
C GLY A 68 -7.86 6.71 21.54
N GLN A 69 -8.19 5.41 21.45
CA GLN A 69 -7.55 4.49 20.51
C GLN A 69 -7.79 4.88 19.06
N ARG A 70 -8.99 5.35 18.72
CA ARG A 70 -9.30 5.88 17.39
C ARG A 70 -8.41 7.07 17.07
N GLN A 71 -8.28 8.02 18.00
CA GLN A 71 -7.43 9.20 17.82
C GLN A 71 -5.96 8.80 17.64
N GLN A 72 -5.43 7.92 18.51
CA GLN A 72 -4.05 7.42 18.39
C GLN A 72 -3.80 6.65 17.09
N ARG A 73 -4.79 5.91 16.57
CA ARG A 73 -4.67 5.24 15.27
C ARG A 73 -4.70 6.24 14.13
N LEU A 74 -5.54 7.27 14.22
CA LEU A 74 -5.56 8.37 13.24
C LEU A 74 -4.26 9.16 13.26
N ASP A 75 -3.67 9.41 14.44
CA ASP A 75 -2.39 10.10 14.59
C ASP A 75 -1.21 9.22 14.15
N ARG A 76 -1.28 7.90 14.36
CA ARG A 76 -0.24 6.94 13.90
C ARG A 76 -0.18 6.83 12.38
N TYR A 77 -1.28 7.10 11.68
CA TYR A 77 -1.27 7.31 10.23
C TYR A 77 -1.13 8.80 9.96
N ASP A 78 0.13 9.26 10.02
CA ASP A 78 0.70 10.61 9.83
C ASP A 78 0.41 11.26 8.46
N LEU A 79 -0.70 10.87 7.81
CA LEU A 79 -1.18 11.38 6.54
C LEU A 79 -1.61 12.84 6.66
N GLY A 80 -2.08 13.28 7.82
CA GLY A 80 -2.47 14.68 8.04
C GLY A 80 -1.29 15.63 7.92
N SER A 81 -0.22 15.37 8.68
CA SER A 81 1.03 16.14 8.69
C SER A 81 1.71 16.12 7.31
N ALA A 82 1.88 14.93 6.73
CA ALA A 82 2.53 14.80 5.41
C ALA A 82 1.72 15.46 4.28
N LEU A 83 0.38 15.41 4.33
CA LEU A 83 -0.46 16.11 3.35
C LEU A 83 -0.42 17.63 3.55
N ASP A 84 -0.31 18.11 4.78
CA ASP A 84 -0.20 19.54 5.07
C ASP A 84 1.16 20.08 4.60
N ASP A 85 2.25 19.32 4.79
CA ASP A 85 3.56 19.63 4.21
C ASP A 85 3.52 19.70 2.68
N ILE A 86 2.81 18.76 2.03
CA ILE A 86 2.65 18.74 0.57
C ILE A 86 1.87 19.98 0.11
N LYS A 87 0.75 20.32 0.77
CA LYS A 87 -0.03 21.53 0.46
C LYS A 87 0.83 22.78 0.57
N GLN A 88 1.58 22.92 1.66
CA GLN A 88 2.42 24.09 1.88
C GLN A 88 3.49 24.25 0.79
N LYS A 89 4.12 23.16 0.37
CA LYS A 89 5.10 23.17 -0.74
C LYS A 89 4.44 23.50 -2.08
N LEU A 90 3.24 23.00 -2.35
CA LEU A 90 2.49 23.33 -3.56
C LEU A 90 2.07 24.80 -3.60
N ASP A 91 1.62 25.34 -2.48
CA ASP A 91 1.29 26.76 -2.34
C ASP A 91 2.52 27.64 -2.59
N GLU A 92 3.69 27.22 -2.12
CA GLU A 92 4.95 27.91 -2.38
C GLU A 92 5.31 27.90 -3.88
N VAL A 93 5.16 26.76 -4.57
CA VAL A 93 5.34 26.66 -6.03
C VAL A 93 4.42 27.62 -6.76
N ILE A 94 3.13 27.64 -6.42
CA ILE A 94 2.13 28.52 -7.05
C ILE A 94 2.47 29.98 -6.81
N ARG A 95 2.86 30.34 -5.58
CA ARG A 95 3.27 31.71 -5.25
C ARG A 95 4.47 32.15 -6.08
N THR A 96 5.51 31.33 -6.16
CA THR A 96 6.70 31.62 -6.99
C THR A 96 6.34 31.77 -8.47
N GLU A 97 5.42 30.94 -8.99
CA GLU A 97 4.94 31.08 -10.38
C GLU A 97 4.14 32.38 -10.59
N ARG A 98 3.27 32.78 -9.64
CA ARG A 98 2.54 34.06 -9.71
C ARG A 98 3.50 35.24 -9.78
N GLU A 99 4.50 35.26 -8.89
CA GLU A 99 5.52 36.32 -8.85
C GLU A 99 6.33 36.37 -10.16
N GLY A 100 6.68 35.20 -10.71
CA GLY A 100 7.39 35.12 -11.99
C GLY A 100 6.54 35.56 -13.18
N ILE A 101 5.25 35.23 -13.20
CA ILE A 101 4.30 35.73 -14.21
C ILE A 101 4.24 37.27 -14.16
N GLU A 102 4.14 37.85 -12.97
CA GLU A 102 4.12 39.30 -12.78
C GLU A 102 5.43 40.00 -13.19
N ARG A 103 6.58 39.34 -13.03
CA ARG A 103 7.87 39.91 -13.44
C ARG A 103 8.20 39.72 -14.92
N ARG A 104 7.89 38.54 -15.48
CA ARG A 104 8.43 38.09 -16.76
C ARG A 104 7.45 38.23 -17.93
N VAL A 105 6.14 38.33 -17.66
CA VAL A 105 5.13 38.50 -18.72
C VAL A 105 4.90 39.98 -18.98
N PRO A 106 5.29 40.51 -20.16
CA PRO A 106 5.23 41.94 -20.44
C PRO A 106 3.80 42.44 -20.72
N THR A 107 2.93 41.57 -21.25
CA THR A 107 1.58 41.96 -21.67
C THR A 107 0.55 41.73 -20.56
N GLU A 108 -0.20 42.77 -20.21
CA GLU A 108 -1.27 42.73 -19.20
C GLU A 108 -2.31 41.63 -19.49
N ALA A 109 -2.70 41.47 -20.76
CA ALA A 109 -3.68 40.46 -21.19
C ALA A 109 -3.18 39.01 -21.00
N GLU A 110 -1.91 38.75 -21.31
CA GLU A 110 -1.31 37.42 -21.11
C GLU A 110 -1.12 37.11 -19.62
N ARG A 111 -0.71 38.12 -18.84
CA ARG A 111 -0.57 38.03 -17.38
C ARG A 111 -1.89 37.68 -16.73
N ALA A 112 -2.96 38.41 -17.05
CA ALA A 112 -4.31 38.17 -16.53
C ALA A 112 -4.80 36.75 -16.89
N THR A 113 -4.50 36.28 -18.11
CA THR A 113 -4.89 34.94 -18.56
C THR A 113 -4.17 33.84 -17.78
N LYS A 114 -2.86 34.00 -17.54
CA LYS A 114 -2.05 33.03 -16.78
C LYS A 114 -2.45 33.01 -15.29
N LEU A 115 -2.66 34.17 -14.67
CA LEU A 115 -3.10 34.28 -13.27
C LEU A 115 -4.50 33.65 -13.08
N ALA A 116 -5.44 33.94 -13.98
CA ALA A 116 -6.78 33.35 -13.92
C ALA A 116 -6.78 31.82 -14.06
N ARG A 117 -5.76 31.25 -14.75
CA ARG A 117 -5.56 29.80 -14.80
C ARG A 117 -5.10 29.24 -13.45
N LEU A 118 -4.20 29.94 -12.76
CA LEU A 118 -3.75 29.56 -11.41
C LEU A 118 -4.85 29.69 -10.35
N ASP A 119 -5.77 30.65 -10.50
CA ASP A 119 -6.92 30.81 -9.59
C ASP A 119 -7.99 29.71 -9.75
N ARG A 120 -8.03 29.05 -10.92
CA ARG A 120 -8.96 27.94 -11.20
C ARG A 120 -8.43 26.59 -10.76
N LEU A 121 -7.24 26.53 -10.16
CA LEU A 121 -6.66 25.29 -9.70
C LEU A 121 -7.54 24.64 -8.61
N PRO A 122 -7.78 23.31 -8.67
CA PRO A 122 -8.61 22.63 -7.70
C PRO A 122 -7.95 22.60 -6.31
N PRO A 123 -8.73 22.63 -5.21
CA PRO A 123 -8.19 22.64 -3.85
C PRO A 123 -7.61 21.28 -3.40
N ASP A 124 -7.77 20.24 -4.20
CA ASP A 124 -7.30 18.89 -3.91
C ASP A 124 -5.81 18.72 -4.32
N PRO A 125 -4.90 18.32 -3.40
CA PRO A 125 -3.48 18.21 -3.68
C PRO A 125 -3.13 17.28 -4.86
N ALA A 126 -3.83 16.15 -4.98
CA ALA A 126 -3.56 15.19 -6.07
C ALA A 126 -3.97 15.76 -7.44
N SER A 127 -5.09 16.49 -7.48
CA SER A 127 -5.55 17.17 -8.69
C SER A 127 -4.65 18.35 -9.06
N LEU A 128 -4.18 19.10 -8.06
CA LEU A 128 -3.25 20.20 -8.22
C LEU A 128 -1.91 19.74 -8.82
N ILE A 129 -1.34 18.63 -8.32
CA ILE A 129 -0.10 18.04 -8.86
C ILE A 129 -0.25 17.68 -10.34
N ARG A 130 -1.37 17.04 -10.73
CA ARG A 130 -1.61 16.67 -12.14
C ARG A 130 -1.72 17.89 -13.05
N GLU A 131 -2.34 18.95 -12.57
CA GLU A 131 -2.51 20.18 -13.33
C GLU A 131 -1.18 20.93 -13.46
N LEU A 132 -0.42 21.05 -12.36
CA LEU A 132 0.92 21.65 -12.35
C LEU A 132 1.93 20.86 -13.19
N GLN A 133 1.79 19.53 -13.27
CA GLN A 133 2.64 18.70 -14.15
C GLN A 133 2.45 19.02 -15.64
N ARG A 134 1.25 19.45 -16.04
CA ARG A 134 0.92 19.85 -17.41
C ARG A 134 1.07 21.36 -17.62
N HIS A 135 1.34 22.10 -16.54
CA HIS A 135 1.45 23.54 -16.58
C HIS A 135 2.78 23.96 -17.21
N ASP A 136 2.72 24.96 -18.07
CA ASP A 136 3.90 25.58 -18.66
C ASP A 136 4.38 26.72 -17.76
N PHE A 137 5.30 26.39 -16.85
CA PHE A 137 5.87 27.31 -15.87
C PHE A 137 6.62 28.47 -16.55
N THR A 138 6.25 29.67 -16.18
CA THR A 138 6.89 30.92 -16.62
C THR A 138 8.16 31.19 -15.80
N GLU A 139 8.17 30.77 -14.53
CA GLU A 139 9.31 30.91 -13.62
C GLU A 139 10.11 29.58 -13.50
N PRO A 140 11.40 29.56 -13.90
CA PRO A 140 12.24 28.38 -13.75
C PRO A 140 12.39 27.91 -12.30
N GLU A 141 12.36 28.84 -11.33
CA GLU A 141 12.44 28.50 -9.91
C GLU A 141 11.20 27.74 -9.42
N ALA A 142 9.99 28.15 -9.84
CA ALA A 142 8.75 27.46 -9.50
C ALA A 142 8.77 26.01 -10.02
N ARG A 143 9.26 25.82 -11.24
CA ARG A 143 9.45 24.48 -11.82
C ARG A 143 10.41 23.61 -11.01
N ARG A 144 11.55 24.16 -10.57
CA ARG A 144 12.52 23.42 -9.74
C ARG A 144 11.89 22.97 -8.42
N LYS A 145 11.20 23.87 -7.71
CA LYS A 145 10.51 23.55 -6.45
C LYS A 145 9.46 22.46 -6.64
N PHE A 146 8.72 22.49 -7.75
CA PHE A 146 7.75 21.45 -8.09
C PHE A 146 8.41 20.09 -8.36
N GLU A 147 9.50 20.07 -9.11
CA GLU A 147 10.27 18.85 -9.39
C GLU A 147 10.86 18.24 -8.11
N GLU A 148 11.38 19.07 -7.20
CA GLU A 148 11.86 18.65 -5.88
C GLU A 148 10.74 18.06 -5.01
N LEU A 149 9.57 18.70 -5.01
CA LEU A 149 8.39 18.17 -4.32
C LEU A 149 8.01 16.80 -4.87
N LEU A 150 7.91 16.66 -6.20
CA LEU A 150 7.59 15.38 -6.84
C LEU A 150 8.59 14.29 -6.44
N LYS A 151 9.89 14.61 -6.45
CA LYS A 151 10.95 13.68 -6.03
C LYS A 151 10.77 13.25 -4.56
N SER A 152 10.49 14.20 -3.67
CA SER A 152 10.28 13.90 -2.24
C SER A 152 9.03 13.05 -1.99
N LEU A 153 7.95 13.31 -2.74
CA LEU A 153 6.70 12.55 -2.65
C LEU A 153 6.89 11.12 -3.15
N GLN A 154 7.59 10.94 -4.28
CA GLN A 154 7.95 9.61 -4.78
C GLN A 154 8.76 8.83 -3.73
N GLN A 155 9.77 9.46 -3.11
CA GLN A 155 10.58 8.82 -2.07
C GLN A 155 9.75 8.38 -0.85
N GLN A 156 8.83 9.23 -0.38
CA GLN A 156 7.97 8.90 0.76
C GLN A 156 6.98 7.77 0.44
N MET A 157 6.37 7.79 -0.74
CA MET A 157 5.41 6.77 -1.18
C MET A 157 6.06 5.40 -1.41
N LEU A 158 7.32 5.38 -1.85
CA LEU A 158 8.06 4.15 -2.12
C LEU A 158 8.65 3.52 -0.86
N LYS A 159 8.78 4.25 0.25
CA LYS A 159 9.40 3.74 1.48
C LYS A 159 8.70 2.49 2.05
N PRO A 160 7.36 2.44 2.19
CA PRO A 160 6.67 1.23 2.65
C PRO A 160 6.81 0.06 1.66
N PHE A 161 6.83 0.35 0.36
CA PHE A 161 6.98 -0.66 -0.68
C PHE A 161 8.37 -1.31 -0.64
N VAL A 162 9.43 -0.51 -0.51
CA VAL A 162 10.80 -1.01 -0.36
C VAL A 162 10.97 -1.82 0.92
N GLN A 163 10.39 -1.37 2.04
CA GLN A 163 10.42 -2.12 3.30
C GLN A 163 9.68 -3.47 3.20
N GLY A 164 8.50 -3.49 2.56
CA GLY A 164 7.77 -4.72 2.29
C GLY A 164 8.55 -5.67 1.38
N MET A 165 9.22 -5.13 0.36
CA MET A 165 10.10 -5.91 -0.51
C MET A 165 11.30 -6.47 0.24
N GLN A 166 11.96 -5.69 1.09
CA GLN A 166 13.06 -6.18 1.94
C GLN A 166 12.59 -7.32 2.86
N GLN A 167 11.41 -7.22 3.46
CA GLN A 167 10.82 -8.29 4.26
C GLN A 167 10.50 -9.53 3.42
N ALA A 168 9.94 -9.36 2.23
CA ALA A 168 9.66 -10.46 1.32
C ALA A 168 10.94 -11.16 0.87
N LEU A 169 12.00 -10.40 0.54
CA LEU A 169 13.30 -10.94 0.16
C LEU A 169 14.02 -11.62 1.33
N GLN A 170 13.88 -11.11 2.56
CA GLN A 170 14.36 -11.79 3.76
C GLN A 170 13.58 -13.07 4.06
N GLY A 171 12.32 -13.14 3.62
CA GLY A 171 11.47 -14.33 3.71
C GLY A 171 11.72 -15.36 2.62
N LEU A 172 12.44 -15.02 1.55
CA LEU A 172 12.86 -15.99 0.53
C LEU A 172 14.01 -16.82 1.08
N GLY A 173 13.73 -18.08 1.39
CA GLY A 173 14.73 -19.03 1.85
C GLY A 173 15.49 -19.67 0.69
N PRO A 174 16.59 -20.40 0.98
CA PRO A 174 17.31 -21.20 -0.01
C PRO A 174 16.45 -22.32 -0.63
N GLU A 175 15.34 -22.70 0.00
CA GLU A 175 14.40 -23.67 -0.56
C GLU A 175 13.47 -23.04 -1.61
N ASP A 176 13.11 -21.77 -1.45
CA ASP A 176 12.28 -21.06 -2.42
C ASP A 176 13.07 -20.77 -3.72
N THR A 177 14.34 -20.42 -3.59
CA THR A 177 15.23 -20.24 -4.75
C THR A 177 15.46 -21.54 -5.50
N LYS A 178 15.58 -22.68 -4.79
CA LYS A 178 15.65 -24.01 -5.41
C LYS A 178 14.41 -24.33 -6.23
N ARG A 179 13.22 -24.16 -5.66
CA ARG A 179 11.96 -24.40 -6.38
C ARG A 179 11.83 -23.50 -7.61
N MET A 180 12.15 -22.22 -7.47
CA MET A 180 12.11 -21.29 -8.61
C MET A 180 13.09 -21.70 -9.72
N ARG A 181 14.28 -22.19 -9.37
CA ARG A 181 15.24 -22.70 -10.35
C ARG A 181 14.71 -23.93 -11.10
N GLU A 182 14.09 -24.87 -10.38
CA GLU A 182 13.51 -26.07 -10.98
C GLU A 182 12.37 -25.72 -11.94
N MET A 183 11.48 -24.81 -11.54
CA MET A 183 10.42 -24.29 -12.40
C MET A 183 10.97 -23.64 -13.68
N MET A 184 11.99 -22.78 -13.54
CA MET A 184 12.61 -22.13 -14.69
C MET A 184 13.28 -23.13 -15.63
N ARG A 185 13.91 -24.17 -15.08
CA ARG A 185 14.52 -25.24 -15.87
C ARG A 185 13.47 -26.04 -16.64
N ASP A 186 12.35 -26.40 -16.02
CA ASP A 186 11.26 -27.12 -16.69
C ASP A 186 10.63 -26.26 -17.80
N LEU A 187 10.43 -24.97 -17.54
CA LEU A 187 9.95 -24.00 -18.53
C LEU A 187 10.93 -23.89 -19.71
N ASN A 188 12.22 -23.71 -19.43
CA ASN A 188 13.26 -23.63 -20.43
C ASN A 188 13.35 -24.89 -21.29
N ARG A 189 13.10 -26.08 -20.72
CA ARG A 189 13.01 -27.33 -21.49
C ARG A 189 11.84 -27.28 -22.47
N MET A 190 10.65 -26.86 -22.02
CA MET A 190 9.47 -26.74 -22.91
C MET A 190 9.71 -25.74 -24.04
N LEU A 191 10.39 -24.63 -23.75
CA LEU A 191 10.71 -23.62 -24.76
C LEU A 191 11.69 -24.15 -25.80
N ARG A 192 12.70 -24.93 -25.39
CA ARG A 192 13.62 -25.59 -26.35
C ARG A 192 12.89 -26.60 -27.23
N GLN A 193 12.06 -27.47 -26.64
CA GLN A 193 11.27 -28.45 -27.40
C GLN A 193 10.43 -27.76 -28.47
N ARG A 194 9.75 -26.67 -28.11
CA ARG A 194 8.99 -25.85 -29.06
C ARG A 194 9.86 -25.27 -30.18
N LEU A 195 11.05 -24.75 -29.86
CA LEU A 195 11.99 -24.20 -30.84
C LEU A 195 12.54 -25.28 -31.79
N GLU A 196 12.68 -26.50 -31.31
CA GLU A 196 13.09 -27.68 -32.07
C GLU A 196 11.94 -28.28 -32.89
N GLY A 197 10.71 -27.75 -32.76
CA GLY A 197 9.52 -28.22 -33.46
C GLY A 197 8.86 -29.43 -32.82
N GLU A 198 9.25 -29.79 -31.60
CA GLU A 198 8.63 -30.84 -30.80
C GLU A 198 7.42 -30.30 -30.01
N GLU A 199 6.47 -31.18 -29.67
CA GLU A 199 5.38 -30.84 -28.75
C GLU A 199 5.88 -30.88 -27.30
N PRO A 200 5.91 -29.74 -26.59
CA PRO A 200 6.35 -29.70 -25.19
C PRO A 200 5.31 -30.34 -24.26
N ASP A 201 5.80 -31.03 -23.23
CA ASP A 201 4.95 -31.65 -22.20
C ASP A 201 4.44 -30.61 -21.19
N PHE A 202 3.44 -29.85 -21.62
CA PHE A 202 2.79 -28.84 -20.81
C PHE A 202 2.02 -29.43 -19.63
N GLN A 203 1.50 -30.66 -19.77
CA GLN A 203 0.75 -31.32 -18.71
C GLN A 203 1.64 -31.61 -17.50
N ALA A 204 2.83 -32.17 -17.72
CA ALA A 204 3.79 -32.43 -16.64
C ALA A 204 4.24 -31.13 -15.93
N PHE A 205 4.33 -30.02 -16.66
CA PHE A 205 4.62 -28.72 -16.08
C PHE A 205 3.48 -28.23 -15.18
N MET A 206 2.23 -28.33 -15.65
CA MET A 206 1.06 -27.93 -14.87
C MET A 206 0.83 -28.80 -13.64
N ASP A 207 1.13 -30.10 -13.71
CA ASP A 207 1.03 -31.01 -12.56
C ASP A 207 1.98 -30.60 -11.42
N THR A 208 3.14 -30.03 -11.77
CA THR A 208 4.17 -29.64 -10.80
C THR A 208 4.04 -28.17 -10.37
N TRP A 209 3.71 -27.27 -11.30
CA TRP A 209 3.81 -25.82 -11.13
C TRP A 209 2.47 -25.07 -11.30
N GLY A 210 1.37 -25.77 -11.59
CA GLY A 210 0.07 -25.16 -11.92
C GLY A 210 -0.51 -24.26 -10.81
N ALA A 211 -0.12 -24.47 -9.55
CA ALA A 211 -0.50 -23.60 -8.44
C ALA A 211 -0.02 -22.14 -8.60
N HIS A 212 1.05 -21.90 -9.37
CA HIS A 212 1.60 -20.56 -9.63
C HIS A 212 0.97 -19.88 -10.85
N PHE A 213 0.28 -20.64 -11.71
CA PHE A 213 -0.26 -20.17 -12.98
C PHE A 213 -1.76 -20.50 -13.10
N PRO A 214 -2.63 -19.82 -12.32
CA PRO A 214 -4.06 -20.08 -12.34
C PRO A 214 -4.68 -19.67 -13.68
N GLY A 215 -5.48 -20.56 -14.27
CA GLY A 215 -6.25 -20.27 -15.49
C GLY A 215 -5.45 -20.34 -16.80
N VAL A 216 -4.25 -20.95 -16.77
CA VAL A 216 -3.45 -21.22 -17.97
C VAL A 216 -3.75 -22.61 -18.49
N GLU A 217 -4.18 -22.71 -19.74
CA GLU A 217 -4.55 -23.96 -20.41
C GLU A 217 -3.53 -24.40 -21.47
N SER A 218 -2.58 -23.55 -21.84
CA SER A 218 -1.54 -23.86 -22.83
C SER A 218 -0.23 -23.12 -22.59
N LEU A 219 0.86 -23.62 -23.20
CA LEU A 219 2.17 -22.96 -23.18
C LEU A 219 2.11 -21.55 -23.76
N ASP A 220 1.28 -21.30 -24.78
CA ASP A 220 1.11 -19.95 -25.34
C ASP A 220 0.50 -18.98 -24.34
N GLN A 221 -0.54 -19.41 -23.62
CA GLN A 221 -1.16 -18.61 -22.57
C GLN A 221 -0.18 -18.35 -21.41
N LEU A 222 0.66 -19.35 -21.07
CA LEU A 222 1.70 -19.20 -20.07
C LEU A 222 2.68 -18.10 -20.47
N LEU A 223 3.17 -18.14 -21.71
CA LEU A 223 4.14 -17.17 -22.22
C LEU A 223 3.53 -15.77 -22.34
N GLU A 224 2.27 -15.67 -22.76
CA GLU A 224 1.56 -14.40 -22.79
C GLU A 224 1.42 -13.80 -21.37
N GLN A 225 1.06 -14.63 -20.39
CA GLN A 225 0.95 -14.20 -18.99
C GLN A 225 2.31 -13.75 -18.44
N MET A 226 3.37 -14.51 -18.70
CA MET A 226 4.73 -14.13 -18.29
C MET A 226 5.21 -12.86 -18.98
N GLY A 227 4.93 -12.70 -20.27
CA GLY A 227 5.23 -11.48 -21.03
C GLY A 227 4.53 -10.26 -20.44
N ARG A 228 3.26 -10.37 -20.07
CA ARG A 228 2.50 -9.31 -19.39
C ARG A 228 3.09 -8.96 -18.03
N GLN A 229 3.47 -9.97 -17.23
CA GLN A 229 4.12 -9.76 -15.93
C GLN A 229 5.48 -9.07 -16.09
N MET A 230 6.29 -9.49 -17.06
CA MET A 230 7.58 -8.86 -17.37
C MET A 230 7.42 -7.42 -17.86
N ALA A 231 6.43 -7.13 -18.71
CA ALA A 231 6.11 -5.78 -19.14
C ALA A 231 5.70 -4.87 -17.97
N GLN A 232 4.94 -5.42 -17.01
CA GLN A 232 4.57 -4.70 -15.78
C GLN A 232 5.80 -4.42 -14.91
N LEU A 233 6.70 -5.38 -14.73
CA LEU A 233 7.97 -5.20 -14.01
C LEU A 233 8.86 -4.15 -14.71
N GLN A 234 8.93 -4.17 -16.04
CA GLN A 234 9.66 -3.16 -16.81
C GLN A 234 9.07 -1.77 -16.64
N SER A 235 7.73 -1.64 -16.64
CA SER A 235 7.04 -0.36 -16.35
C SER A 235 7.36 0.15 -14.95
N LEU A 236 7.37 -0.75 -13.95
CA LEU A 236 7.78 -0.42 -12.60
C LEU A 236 9.25 0.02 -12.55
N MET A 237 10.17 -0.70 -13.20
CA MET A 237 11.59 -0.31 -13.30
C MET A 237 11.76 1.04 -13.98
N ALA A 238 10.99 1.34 -15.03
CA ALA A 238 10.99 2.63 -15.70
C ALA A 238 10.47 3.76 -14.80
N SER A 239 9.56 3.44 -13.87
CA SER A 239 9.04 4.39 -12.88
C SER A 239 9.98 4.66 -11.69
N LEU A 240 11.00 3.82 -11.47
CA LEU A 240 11.99 3.99 -10.40
C LEU A 240 13.08 5.01 -10.78
N SER A 241 13.60 5.73 -9.77
CA SER A 241 14.73 6.65 -9.97
C SER A 241 16.00 5.90 -10.41
N PRO A 242 16.96 6.57 -11.08
CA PRO A 242 18.23 5.95 -11.47
C PRO A 242 18.98 5.33 -10.29
N GLU A 243 18.99 5.98 -9.13
CA GLU A 243 19.64 5.49 -7.91
C GLU A 243 18.94 4.26 -7.35
N GLN A 244 17.60 4.27 -7.31
CA GLN A 244 16.79 3.15 -6.83
C GLN A 244 16.92 1.93 -7.74
N ARG A 245 16.97 2.15 -9.06
CA ARG A 245 17.28 1.09 -10.03
C ARG A 245 18.64 0.47 -9.77
N GLY A 246 19.65 1.26 -9.43
CA GLY A 246 20.98 0.78 -9.06
C GLY A 246 20.94 -0.13 -7.83
N GLN A 247 20.30 0.34 -6.75
CA GLN A 247 20.15 -0.43 -5.51
C GLN A 247 19.41 -1.76 -5.72
N LEU A 248 18.35 -1.75 -6.51
CA LEU A 248 17.61 -2.97 -6.81
C LEU A 248 18.44 -3.95 -7.65
N ARG A 249 19.23 -3.48 -8.62
CA ARG A 249 20.17 -4.35 -9.36
C ARG A 249 21.22 -4.96 -8.45
N GLU A 250 21.74 -4.20 -7.49
CA GLU A 250 22.71 -4.69 -6.51
C GLU A 250 22.08 -5.79 -5.63
N MET A 251 20.87 -5.58 -5.14
CA MET A 251 20.12 -6.59 -4.39
C MET A 251 19.85 -7.84 -5.22
N MET A 252 19.41 -7.69 -6.48
CA MET A 252 19.19 -8.82 -7.39
C MET A 252 20.49 -9.58 -7.66
N SER A 253 21.60 -8.87 -7.87
CA SER A 253 22.91 -9.50 -8.03
C SER A 253 23.33 -10.25 -6.76
N ALA A 254 23.05 -9.74 -5.57
CA ALA A 254 23.33 -10.43 -4.32
C ALA A 254 22.52 -11.73 -4.15
N LEU A 255 21.30 -11.78 -4.69
CA LEU A 255 20.50 -13.02 -4.72
C LEU A 255 21.03 -14.00 -5.78
N PHE A 256 21.39 -13.52 -6.97
CA PHE A 256 21.94 -14.36 -8.03
C PHE A 256 23.34 -14.89 -7.73
N LEU A 257 24.16 -14.14 -6.99
CA LEU A 257 25.47 -14.59 -6.51
C LEU A 257 25.36 -15.79 -5.55
N GLN A 258 24.21 -16.02 -4.94
CA GLN A 258 23.97 -17.21 -4.11
C GLN A 258 23.59 -18.45 -4.94
N ASP A 259 23.18 -18.27 -6.19
CA ASP A 259 22.74 -19.36 -7.08
C ASP A 259 23.02 -19.05 -8.55
N GLU A 260 24.27 -19.27 -8.97
CA GLU A 260 24.73 -19.08 -10.35
C GLU A 260 23.89 -19.86 -11.38
N ARG A 261 23.24 -20.96 -10.96
CA ARG A 261 22.42 -21.79 -11.84
C ARG A 261 21.09 -21.11 -12.15
N LEU A 262 20.48 -20.44 -11.18
CA LEU A 262 19.27 -19.66 -11.42
C LEU A 262 19.52 -18.52 -12.42
N GLU A 263 20.68 -17.87 -12.32
CA GLU A 263 21.06 -16.84 -13.28
C GLU A 263 21.18 -17.39 -14.70
N ALA A 264 21.79 -18.56 -14.87
CA ALA A 264 21.92 -19.22 -16.17
C ALA A 264 20.54 -19.53 -16.80
N GLU A 265 19.61 -20.08 -16.02
CA GLU A 265 18.25 -20.38 -16.49
C GLU A 265 17.49 -19.11 -16.89
N MET A 266 17.63 -18.01 -16.13
CA MET A 266 16.98 -16.73 -16.44
C MET A 266 17.52 -16.09 -17.72
N ARG A 267 18.84 -16.15 -17.96
CA ARG A 267 19.44 -15.65 -19.21
C ARG A 267 18.92 -16.44 -20.42
N GLN A 268 18.80 -17.75 -20.27
CA GLN A 268 18.28 -18.61 -21.32
C GLN A 268 16.81 -18.32 -21.63
N LEU A 269 15.99 -18.11 -20.59
CA LEU A 269 14.59 -17.71 -20.76
C LEU A 269 14.48 -16.38 -21.53
N ALA A 270 15.30 -15.39 -21.16
CA ALA A 270 15.32 -14.09 -21.84
C ALA A 270 15.70 -14.21 -23.33
N MET A 271 16.60 -15.12 -23.69
CA MET A 271 16.92 -15.40 -25.09
C MET A 271 15.73 -16.01 -25.83
N SER A 272 15.05 -17.00 -25.22
CA SER A 272 13.89 -17.67 -25.84
C SER A 272 12.63 -16.81 -25.97
N LEU A 273 12.53 -15.70 -25.23
CA LEU A 273 11.42 -14.74 -25.29
C LEU A 273 11.71 -13.52 -26.18
N GLY A 274 12.99 -13.30 -26.53
CA GLY A 274 13.43 -12.16 -27.33
C GLY A 274 13.52 -12.43 -28.84
N GLU A 275 13.40 -13.70 -29.24
CA GLU A 275 13.27 -14.16 -30.63
C GLU A 275 11.81 -14.41 -31.00
#